data_AF-A0A1D7NL07-F1
#
_entry.id   AF-A0A1D7NL07-F1
#
_cell.length_a   1.000
_cell.length_b   1.000
_cell.length_c   1.000
_cell.angle_alpha   90.00
_cell.angle_beta   90.00
_cell.angle_gamma   90.00
#
_symmetry.space_group_name_H-M   'P 1'
#
loop_
_entity.id
_entity.type
_entity.pdbx_description
1 polymer ?
#
loop_
_entity_poly.entity_id
_entity_poly.type
_entity_poly.pdbx_seq_one_letter_code
_entity_poly.pdbx_strand_id
1 'polypeptide(L)'
;MAVGFALGLVVEVVALFLAILSSGAGHGDYAAARALFPVPMLTTLLEGDTIGLLSMTLALVQFPLLGALTGYCLAITRWTPLIAVGIVHLLAVLAAFSGVIPNFS
;
A
#
# COMPACT_ATOMS: atom_id res chain seq x y z
N MET A 1 2.71 20.15 -2.03
CA MET A 1 2.67 19.21 -0.89
C MET A 1 1.24 19.05 -0.33
N ALA A 2 0.60 20.10 0.21
CA ALA A 2 -0.74 20.00 0.81
C ALA A 2 -1.84 19.44 -0.13
N VAL A 3 -1.93 19.94 -1.37
CA VAL A 3 -2.87 19.42 -2.38
C VAL A 3 -2.64 17.94 -2.65
N GLY A 4 -1.37 17.54 -2.80
CA GLY A 4 -1.01 16.13 -3.02
C GLY A 4 -1.41 15.24 -1.85
N PHE A 5 -1.19 15.68 -0.61
CA PHE A 5 -1.64 14.98 0.60
C PHE A 5 -3.17 14.82 0.64
N ALA A 6 -3.91 15.89 0.35
CA ALA A 6 -5.38 15.87 0.32
C ALA A 6 -5.92 14.90 -0.75
N LEU A 7 -5.32 14.89 -1.94
CA LEU A 7 -5.66 13.89 -2.97
C LEU A 7 -5.29 12.47 -2.51
N GLY A 8 -4.16 12.32 -1.84
CA GLY A 8 -3.74 11.06 -1.22
C GLY A 8 -4.76 10.51 -0.23
N LEU A 9 -5.37 11.36 0.61
CA LEU A 9 -6.46 10.96 1.52
C LEU A 9 -7.69 10.45 0.78
N VAL A 10 -8.06 11.08 -0.35
CA VAL A 10 -9.20 10.61 -1.15
C VAL A 10 -8.91 9.23 -1.74
N VAL A 11 -7.70 9.03 -2.27
CA VAL A 11 -7.25 7.74 -2.79
C VAL A 11 -7.20 6.69 -1.67
N GLU A 12 -6.71 7.05 -0.48
CA GLU A 12 -6.64 6.18 0.70
C GLU A 12 -8.00 5.60 1.04
N VAL A 13 -9.02 6.45 1.16
CA VAL A 13 -10.38 6.00 1.49
C VAL A 13 -10.89 5.00 0.46
N VAL A 14 -10.76 5.32 -0.84
CA VAL A 14 -11.21 4.41 -1.91
C VAL A 14 -10.42 3.10 -1.88
N ALA A 15 -9.10 3.16 -1.71
CA ALA A 15 -8.24 1.99 -1.68
C ALA A 15 -8.54 1.09 -0.48
N LEU A 16 -8.75 1.66 0.71
CA LEU A 16 -9.14 0.90 1.92
C LEU A 16 -10.48 0.20 1.71
N PHE A 17 -11.48 0.87 1.11
CA PHE A 17 -12.75 0.22 0.78
C PHE A 17 -12.55 -0.98 -0.15
N LEU A 18 -11.74 -0.83 -1.22
CA LEU A 18 -11.45 -1.94 -2.13
C LEU A 18 -10.70 -3.08 -1.42
N ALA A 19 -9.74 -2.77 -0.57
CA ALA A 19 -9.02 -3.75 0.23
C ALA A 19 -9.97 -4.54 1.15
N ILE A 20 -10.84 -3.85 1.89
CA ILE A 20 -11.84 -4.46 2.78
C ILE A 20 -12.80 -5.34 1.98
N LEU A 21 -13.31 -4.87 0.84
CA LEU A 21 -14.20 -5.67 -0.01
C LEU A 21 -13.52 -6.94 -0.52
N SER A 22 -12.24 -6.85 -0.93
CA SER A 22 -11.46 -8.01 -1.38
C SER A 22 -11.13 -9.00 -0.27
N SER A 23 -11.21 -8.59 1.00
CA SER A 23 -11.00 -9.49 2.14
C SER A 23 -12.15 -10.48 2.33
N GLY A 24 -13.32 -10.25 1.71
CA GLY A 24 -14.46 -11.17 1.76
C GLY A 24 -14.89 -11.54 3.20
N ALA A 25 -14.85 -10.57 4.13
CA ALA A 25 -15.08 -10.78 5.56
C ALA A 25 -14.14 -11.80 6.22
N GLY A 26 -12.91 -11.94 5.72
CA GLY A 26 -11.91 -12.88 6.21
C GLY A 26 -11.70 -14.10 5.31
N HIS A 27 -12.58 -14.32 4.32
CA HIS A 27 -12.54 -15.48 3.42
C HIS A 27 -12.20 -15.13 1.96
N GLY A 28 -11.95 -13.86 1.66
CA GLY A 28 -11.56 -13.40 0.33
C GLY A 28 -10.10 -13.66 0.01
N ASP A 29 -9.72 -13.36 -1.23
CA ASP A 29 -8.35 -13.52 -1.72
C ASP A 29 -7.44 -12.34 -1.39
N TYR A 30 -7.98 -11.26 -0.81
CA TYR A 30 -7.23 -10.04 -0.51
C TYR A 30 -6.53 -9.44 -1.74
N ALA A 31 -6.98 -9.72 -2.97
CA ALA A 31 -6.27 -9.32 -4.18
C ALA A 31 -6.11 -7.78 -4.26
N ALA A 32 -7.16 -7.03 -3.91
CA ALA A 32 -7.05 -5.57 -3.89
C ALA A 32 -6.12 -5.08 -2.77
N ALA A 33 -6.16 -5.70 -1.59
CA ALA A 33 -5.23 -5.37 -0.50
C ALA A 33 -3.77 -5.65 -0.89
N ARG A 34 -3.50 -6.79 -1.54
CA ARG A 34 -2.17 -7.17 -2.04
C ARG A 34 -1.68 -6.24 -3.15
N ALA A 35 -2.55 -5.73 -4.01
CA ALA A 35 -2.17 -4.82 -5.09
C ALA A 35 -1.97 -3.37 -4.64
N LEU A 36 -2.87 -2.89 -3.76
CA LEU A 36 -2.92 -1.49 -3.34
C LEU A 36 -2.06 -1.22 -2.11
N PHE A 37 -1.92 -2.17 -1.19
CA PHE A 37 -1.13 -2.06 0.05
C PHE A 37 -0.11 -3.20 0.19
N PRO A 38 0.73 -3.45 -0.83
CA PRO A 38 1.63 -4.61 -0.85
C PRO A 38 2.64 -4.57 0.29
N VAL A 39 3.19 -3.40 0.63
CA VAL A 39 4.16 -3.26 1.73
C VAL A 39 3.48 -3.48 3.09
N PRO A 40 2.37 -2.78 3.44
CA PRO A 40 1.60 -3.10 4.65
C PRO A 40 1.22 -4.57 4.75
N MET A 41 0.76 -5.19 3.65
CA MET A 41 0.44 -6.61 3.63
C MET A 41 1.66 -7.47 3.97
N LEU A 42 2.82 -7.25 3.32
CA LEU A 42 4.02 -8.05 3.61
C LEU A 42 4.53 -7.86 5.05
N THR A 43 4.24 -6.74 5.71
CA THR A 43 4.62 -6.56 7.12
C THR A 43 3.85 -7.46 8.10
N THR A 44 2.72 -8.06 7.70
CA THR A 44 2.02 -9.05 8.54
C THR A 44 2.88 -10.28 8.83
N LEU A 45 3.82 -10.62 7.94
CA LEU A 45 4.81 -11.69 8.16
C LEU A 45 5.69 -11.42 9.40
N LEU A 46 5.92 -10.13 9.71
CA LEU A 46 6.66 -9.71 10.91
C LEU A 46 5.77 -9.67 12.15
N GLU A 47 4.45 -9.68 11.97
CA GLU A 47 3.41 -9.65 13.01
C GLU A 47 2.76 -11.03 13.20
N GLY A 48 3.48 -12.10 12.86
CA GLY A 48 3.02 -13.49 13.04
C GLY A 48 1.82 -13.85 12.17
N ASP A 49 1.83 -13.37 10.92
CA ASP A 49 0.77 -13.58 9.92
C ASP A 49 -0.58 -12.97 10.30
N THR A 50 -0.56 -11.94 11.16
CA THR A 50 -1.75 -11.19 11.56
C THR A 50 -1.67 -9.74 11.13
N ILE A 51 -2.83 -9.10 10.92
CA ILE A 51 -2.94 -7.66 10.70
C ILE A 51 -2.77 -6.98 12.07
N GLY A 52 -1.54 -6.55 12.36
CA GLY A 52 -1.20 -5.87 13.60
C GLY A 52 -1.07 -4.35 13.44
N LEU A 53 -0.53 -3.71 14.48
CA LEU A 53 -0.41 -2.27 14.55
C LEU A 53 0.51 -1.70 13.47
N LEU A 54 1.60 -2.42 13.12
CA LEU A 54 2.56 -1.98 12.12
C LEU A 54 1.91 -1.94 10.73
N SER A 55 1.32 -3.07 10.29
CA SER A 55 0.66 -3.16 9.00
C SER A 55 -0.51 -2.16 8.88
N MET A 56 -1.34 -2.03 9.92
CA MET A 56 -2.43 -1.04 9.93
C MET A 56 -1.93 0.40 9.83
N THR A 57 -0.91 0.76 10.61
CA THR A 57 -0.35 2.12 10.59
C THR A 57 0.21 2.44 9.22
N LEU A 58 0.99 1.53 8.64
CA LEU A 58 1.57 1.71 7.30
C LEU A 58 0.50 1.83 6.23
N ALA A 59 -0.58 1.03 6.30
CA ALA A 59 -1.69 1.13 5.37
C ALA A 59 -2.33 2.53 5.43
N LEU A 60 -2.76 2.97 6.62
CA LEU A 60 -3.49 4.23 6.81
C LEU A 60 -2.73 5.50 6.38
N VAL A 61 -1.40 5.45 6.38
CA VAL A 61 -0.56 6.60 5.99
C VAL A 61 -0.04 6.50 4.57
N GLN A 62 -0.26 5.38 3.87
CA GLN A 62 0.40 5.09 2.60
C GLN A 62 0.05 6.12 1.52
N PHE A 63 -1.21 6.23 1.12
CA PHE A 63 -1.59 7.14 0.03
C PHE A 63 -1.49 8.62 0.40
N PRO A 64 -1.74 9.07 1.65
CA PRO A 64 -1.50 10.45 2.04
C PRO A 64 -0.02 10.84 1.92
N LEU A 65 0.91 9.97 2.35
CA LEU A 65 2.34 10.22 2.22
C LEU A 65 2.80 10.15 0.76
N LEU A 66 2.32 9.19 -0.03
CA LEU A 66 2.60 9.10 -1.47
C LEU A 66 2.09 10.32 -2.22
N GLY A 67 0.90 10.81 -1.89
CA GLY A 67 0.33 12.02 -2.46
C GLY A 67 1.14 13.27 -2.10
N ALA A 68 1.56 13.40 -0.84
CA ALA A 68 2.44 14.48 -0.40
C ALA A 68 3.79 14.46 -1.13
N LEU A 69 4.41 13.28 -1.23
CA LEU A 69 5.65 13.06 -1.96
C LEU A 69 5.48 13.40 -3.44
N THR A 70 4.37 12.99 -4.05
CA THR A 70 4.07 13.31 -5.46
C THR A 70 3.97 14.80 -5.68
N GLY A 71 3.20 15.49 -4.84
CA GLY A 71 3.07 16.94 -4.90
C GLY A 71 4.36 17.69 -4.56
N TYR A 72 5.30 17.08 -3.84
CA TYR A 72 6.63 17.63 -3.61
C TYR A 72 7.53 17.44 -4.84
N CYS A 73 7.65 16.21 -5.36
CA CYS A 73 8.46 15.88 -6.53
C CYS A 73 8.06 16.68 -7.76
N LEU A 74 6.76 16.91 -7.98
CA LEU A 74 6.26 17.76 -9.05
C LEU A 74 6.70 19.22 -8.90
N ALA A 75 6.68 19.76 -7.67
CA ALA A 75 7.05 21.14 -7.41
C ALA A 75 8.54 21.44 -7.63
N ILE A 76 9.40 20.43 -7.43
CA ILE A 76 10.85 20.55 -7.59
C ILE A 76 11.40 19.84 -8.85
N THR A 77 10.51 19.31 -9.69
CA THR A 77 10.83 18.56 -10.92
C THR A 77 11.82 17.39 -10.69
N ARG A 78 11.77 16.76 -9.52
CA ARG A 78 12.67 15.66 -9.14
C ARG A 78 11.89 14.39 -8.85
N TRP A 79 11.90 13.48 -9.83
CA TRP A 79 11.06 12.28 -9.82
C TRP A 79 11.73 11.05 -9.19
N THR A 80 13.04 11.11 -8.92
CA THR A 80 13.82 9.97 -8.37
C THR A 80 13.17 9.33 -7.13
N PRO A 81 12.67 10.08 -6.13
CA PRO A 81 12.03 9.47 -4.97
C PRO A 81 10.76 8.68 -5.33
N LEU A 82 9.93 9.21 -6.23
CA LEU A 82 8.73 8.51 -6.70
C LEU A 82 9.06 7.26 -7.49
N ILE A 83 10.11 7.30 -8.33
CA ILE A 83 10.57 6.13 -9.08
C ILE A 83 11.04 5.05 -8.11
N ALA A 84 11.83 5.41 -7.10
CA ALA A 84 12.29 4.47 -6.08
C ALA A 84 11.12 3.83 -5.32
N VAL A 85 10.16 4.64 -4.87
CA VAL A 85 8.96 4.13 -4.17
C VAL A 85 8.09 3.26 -5.09
N GLY A 86 7.94 3.64 -6.36
CA GLY A 86 7.21 2.84 -7.35
C GLY A 86 7.86 1.49 -7.62
N ILE A 87 9.20 1.43 -7.66
CA ILE A 87 9.95 0.17 -7.77
C ILE A 87 9.72 -0.69 -6.53
N VAL A 88 9.83 -0.12 -5.33
CA VAL A 88 9.58 -0.85 -4.07
C VAL A 88 8.14 -1.40 -4.04
N HIS A 89 7.15 -0.59 -4.41
CA HIS A 89 5.75 -1.00 -4.49
C HIS A 89 5.58 -2.15 -5.48
N LEU A 90 6.15 -2.04 -6.69
CA LEU A 90 6.08 -3.09 -7.70
C LEU A 90 6.70 -4.39 -7.23
N LEU A 91 7.90 -4.35 -6.64
CA LEU A 91 8.56 -5.54 -6.08
C LEU A 91 7.72 -6.17 -4.97
N ALA A 92 7.11 -5.35 -4.12
CA ALA A 92 6.23 -5.84 -3.06
C ALA A 92 4.95 -6.48 -3.62
N VAL A 93 4.33 -5.92 -4.67
CA VAL A 93 3.21 -6.55 -5.38
C VAL A 93 3.65 -7.90 -5.95
N LEU A 94 4.78 -7.94 -6.67
CA LEU A 94 5.29 -9.19 -7.25
C LEU A 94 5.54 -10.26 -6.18
N ALA A 95 6.08 -9.88 -5.02
CA ALA A 95 6.25 -10.79 -3.90
C ALA A 95 4.90 -11.30 -3.36
N ALA A 96 3.94 -10.39 -3.14
CA ALA A 96 2.60 -10.69 -2.63
C ALA A 96 1.74 -11.55 -3.59
N PHE A 97 2.07 -11.59 -4.88
CA PHE A 97 1.39 -12.40 -5.90
C PHE A 97 2.25 -13.56 -6.43
N SER A 98 3.43 -13.80 -5.85
CA SER A 98 4.36 -14.82 -6.33
C SER A 98 3.86 -16.26 -6.13
N GLY A 99 2.95 -16.48 -5.18
CA GLY A 99 2.52 -17.81 -4.75
C GLY A 99 3.56 -18.59 -3.95
N VAL A 100 4.72 -17.98 -3.63
CA VAL A 100 5.82 -18.63 -2.90
C VAL A 100 5.73 -18.41 -1.39
N ILE A 101 5.01 -17.37 -0.94
CA ILE A 101 4.87 -17.01 0.47
C ILE A 101 3.60 -17.67 1.03
N PRO A 102 3.67 -18.50 2.10
CA PRO A 102 2.57 -19.39 2.56
C PRO A 102 1.20 -18.74 2.91
N ASN A 103 1.13 -17.42 3.05
CA ASN A 103 -0.11 -16.66 3.34
C ASN A 103 -0.52 -15.70 2.20
N PHE A 104 0.16 -15.83 1.06
CA PHE A 104 -0.02 -15.00 -0.13
C PHE A 104 -0.19 -15.86 -1.40
N SER A 105 -0.30 -17.18 -1.23
CA SER A 105 -0.56 -18.17 -2.27
C SER A 105 -2.05 -18.45 -2.41
#